data_AF-A0A1H8R0K1-F1
#
_entry.id   AF-A0A1H8R0K1-F1
#
_cell.length_a   1.000
_cell.length_b   1.000
_cell.length_c   1.000
_cell.angle_alpha   90.00
_cell.angle_beta   90.00
_cell.angle_gamma   90.00
#
_symmetry.space_group_name_H-M   'P 1'
#
loop_
_entity.id
_entity.type
_entity.pdbx_description
1 polymer ?
#
loop_
_entity_poly.entity_id
_entity_poly.type
_entity_poly.pdbx_seq_one_letter_code
_entity_poly.pdbx_strand_id
1 'polypeptide(L)'
;MRVYLPATIAMLRDLEANGEFRARSGTGFALTPALREAYVSGSDEELEYAALLDAARASIRLIAAEEKAEPRRVVVSADVENVTLRSDLDAPVVRLDGPVPLSQIAAIHVDAPEATEAVAAAADVIDAADLGDEDAEFALGDAEDHELAWYAPQELPFFLELL
;
A
#
# COMPACT_ATOMS: atom_id res chain seq x y z
N MET A 1 15.46 -5.70 3.94
CA MET A 1 14.12 -5.98 4.51
C MET A 1 13.10 -5.62 3.46
N ARG A 2 12.05 -6.44 3.30
CA ARG A 2 10.93 -6.11 2.41
C ARG A 2 10.03 -5.07 3.08
N VAL A 3 9.72 -4.00 2.36
CA VAL A 3 8.77 -2.97 2.77
C VAL A 3 7.66 -2.84 1.72
N TYR A 4 6.45 -2.55 2.19
CA TYR A 4 5.25 -2.35 1.40
C TYR A 4 4.85 -0.88 1.50
N LEU A 5 4.86 -0.18 0.38
CA LEU A 5 4.66 1.26 0.32
C LEU A 5 3.29 1.57 -0.27
N PRO A 6 2.38 2.22 0.46
CA PRO A 6 1.12 2.67 -0.11
C PRO A 6 1.39 3.70 -1.21
N ALA A 7 0.66 3.60 -2.31
CA ALA A 7 0.81 4.48 -3.46
C ALA A 7 -0.53 4.79 -4.14
N THR A 8 -0.52 5.77 -5.04
CA THR A 8 -1.59 6.00 -6.03
C THR A 8 -1.06 5.75 -7.43
N ILE A 9 -1.93 5.69 -8.43
CA ILE A 9 -1.50 5.60 -9.84
C ILE A 9 -0.65 6.81 -10.24
N ALA A 10 -0.96 8.01 -9.74
CA ALA A 10 -0.15 9.21 -9.98
C ALA A 10 1.28 9.02 -9.46
N MET A 11 1.45 8.42 -8.27
CA MET A 11 2.78 8.10 -7.72
C MET A 11 3.54 7.06 -8.56
N LEU A 12 2.85 6.12 -9.20
CA LEU A 12 3.48 5.19 -10.15
C LEU A 12 3.95 5.89 -11.43
N ARG A 13 3.18 6.85 -11.94
CA ARG A 13 3.60 7.69 -13.08
C ARG A 13 4.84 8.51 -12.72
N ASP A 14 4.89 9.07 -11.52
CA ASP A 14 6.08 9.79 -11.03
C ASP A 14 7.29 8.87 -10.88
N LEU A 15 7.09 7.64 -10.40
CA LEU A 15 8.14 6.63 -10.30
C LEU A 15 8.70 6.27 -11.69
N GLU A 16 7.83 6.03 -12.69
CA GLU A 16 8.26 5.72 -14.06
C GLU A 16 9.08 6.87 -14.66
N ALA A 17 8.61 8.11 -14.49
CA ALA A 17 9.26 9.29 -15.05
C ALA A 17 10.60 9.63 -14.37
N ASN A 18 10.72 9.45 -13.06
CA ASN A 18 11.88 9.90 -12.28
C ASN A 18 12.83 8.77 -11.85
N GLY A 19 12.39 7.51 -11.93
CA GLY A 19 13.17 6.33 -11.52
C GLY A 19 13.33 6.15 -10.01
N GLU A 20 12.58 6.89 -9.19
CA GLU A 20 12.58 6.78 -7.74
C GLU A 20 11.17 6.97 -7.17
N PHE A 21 10.82 6.16 -6.17
CA PHE A 21 9.57 6.22 -5.45
C PHE A 21 9.71 7.07 -4.18
N ARG A 22 8.76 7.98 -3.95
CA ARG A 22 8.74 8.85 -2.77
C ARG A 22 7.50 8.55 -1.93
N ALA A 23 7.69 7.77 -0.87
CA ALA A 23 6.62 7.46 0.08
C ALA A 23 6.10 8.73 0.76
N ARG A 24 4.77 8.89 0.81
CA ARG A 24 4.13 10.03 1.48
C ARG A 24 4.53 10.05 2.95
N SER A 25 5.13 11.14 3.41
CA SER A 25 5.67 11.31 4.77
C SER A 25 6.72 10.25 5.19
N GLY A 26 7.26 9.49 4.24
CA GLY A 26 8.16 8.36 4.50
C GLY A 26 7.48 7.13 5.08
N THR A 27 6.15 7.02 5.06
CA THR A 27 5.42 5.89 5.64
C THR A 27 5.53 4.64 4.77
N GLY A 28 5.84 3.51 5.40
CA GLY A 28 5.78 2.18 4.81
C GLY A 28 5.36 1.13 5.84
N PHE A 29 5.19 -0.10 5.38
CA PHE A 29 4.74 -1.23 6.18
C PHE A 29 5.73 -2.39 6.02
N ALA A 30 6.00 -3.14 7.06
CA ALA A 30 6.94 -4.25 7.02
C ALA A 30 6.62 -5.30 8.08
N LEU A 31 7.28 -6.45 7.98
CA LEU A 31 7.26 -7.46 9.03
C LEU A 31 8.12 -7.03 10.23
N THR A 32 7.54 -6.18 11.09
CA THR A 32 8.18 -5.68 12.30
C THR A 32 8.14 -6.72 13.43
N PRO A 33 8.96 -6.57 14.48
CA PRO A 33 8.81 -7.35 15.70
C PRO A 33 7.42 -7.20 16.35
N ALA A 34 6.85 -6.00 16.36
CA ALA A 34 5.52 -5.75 16.91
C ALA A 34 4.42 -6.50 16.13
N LEU A 35 4.53 -6.57 14.80
CA LEU A 35 3.61 -7.34 13.97
C LEU A 35 3.70 -8.84 14.28
N ARG A 36 4.92 -9.37 14.43
CA ARG A 36 5.12 -10.78 14.83
C ARG A 36 4.50 -11.10 16.18
N GLU A 37 4.58 -10.18 17.14
CA GLU A 37 4.02 -10.36 18.48
C GLU A 37 2.49 -10.23 18.50
N ALA A 38 1.89 -9.50 17.55
CA ALA A 38 0.44 -9.34 17.45
C ALA A 38 -0.29 -10.62 17.01
N TYR A 39 0.42 -11.56 16.37
CA TYR A 39 -0.15 -12.82 15.88
C TYR A 39 0.26 -14.00 16.76
N VAL A 40 -0.69 -14.87 17.09
CA VAL A 40 -0.43 -16.09 17.89
C VAL A 40 0.50 -17.05 17.17
N SER A 41 0.39 -17.12 15.84
CA SER A 41 1.19 -17.95 14.95
C SER A 41 1.08 -17.43 13.52
N GLY A 42 2.11 -17.70 12.71
CA GLY A 42 2.16 -17.37 11.29
C GLY A 42 3.59 -17.53 10.80
N SER A 43 3.75 -17.96 9.56
CA SER A 43 5.03 -17.90 8.86
C SER A 43 5.40 -16.45 8.51
N ASP A 44 6.67 -16.21 8.21
CA ASP A 44 7.14 -14.89 7.77
C ASP A 44 6.36 -14.40 6.55
N GLU A 45 6.07 -15.28 5.59
CA GLU A 45 5.31 -14.97 4.38
C GLU A 45 3.87 -14.54 4.68
N GLU A 46 3.18 -15.22 5.60
CA GLU A 46 1.80 -14.86 6.00
C GLU A 46 1.76 -13.51 6.71
N LEU A 47 2.74 -13.22 7.57
CA LEU A 47 2.81 -11.93 8.28
C LEU A 47 3.30 -10.79 7.37
N GLU A 48 4.14 -11.09 6.39
CA GLU A 48 4.50 -10.17 5.31
C GLU A 48 3.29 -9.81 4.45
N TYR A 49 2.43 -10.79 4.15
CA TYR A 49 1.17 -10.54 3.44
C TYR A 49 0.22 -9.66 4.29
N ALA A 50 0.13 -9.87 5.61
CA ALA A 50 -0.62 -8.96 6.48
C ALA A 50 -0.12 -7.50 6.39
N ALA A 51 1.21 -7.28 6.42
CA ALA A 51 1.78 -5.95 6.24
C ALA A 51 1.49 -5.34 4.85
N LEU A 52 1.42 -6.18 3.80
CA LEU A 52 1.01 -5.76 2.45
C LEU A 52 -0.45 -5.29 2.44
N LEU A 53 -1.36 -6.02 3.10
CA LEU A 53 -2.76 -5.64 3.19
C LEU A 53 -2.95 -4.32 3.97
N ASP A 54 -2.20 -4.13 5.05
CA ASP A 54 -2.21 -2.84 5.78
C ASP A 54 -1.72 -1.68 4.90
N ALA A 55 -0.70 -1.91 4.06
CA ALA A 55 -0.28 -0.94 3.05
C ALA A 55 -1.37 -0.69 1.99
N ALA A 56 -2.10 -1.73 1.57
CA ALA A 56 -3.20 -1.59 0.63
C ALA A 56 -4.33 -0.73 1.22
N ARG A 57 -4.73 -0.97 2.47
CA ARG A 57 -5.69 -0.10 3.19
C ARG A 57 -5.16 1.33 3.33
N ALA A 58 -3.87 1.52 3.60
CA ALA A 58 -3.25 2.84 3.66
C ALA A 58 -3.26 3.57 2.31
N SER A 59 -3.23 2.86 1.18
CA SER A 59 -3.35 3.48 -0.14
C SER A 59 -4.72 4.14 -0.37
N ILE A 60 -5.79 3.61 0.24
CA ILE A 60 -7.15 4.22 0.18
C ILE A 60 -7.13 5.64 0.77
N ARG A 61 -6.38 5.86 1.86
CA ARG A 61 -6.21 7.20 2.45
C ARG A 61 -5.49 8.16 1.49
N LEU A 62 -4.57 7.66 0.67
CA LEU A 62 -3.90 8.48 -0.35
C LEU A 62 -4.85 8.81 -1.50
N ILE A 63 -5.67 7.85 -1.93
CA ILE A 63 -6.71 8.03 -2.96
C ILE A 63 -7.73 9.08 -2.49
N ALA A 64 -8.25 8.96 -1.27
CA ALA A 64 -9.21 9.92 -0.70
C ALA A 64 -8.66 11.35 -0.60
N ALA A 65 -7.35 11.50 -0.39
CA ALA A 65 -6.69 12.80 -0.30
C ALA A 65 -6.34 13.42 -1.68
N GLU A 66 -6.52 12.70 -2.78
CA GLU A 66 -6.12 13.11 -4.13
C GLU A 66 -7.36 13.51 -4.98
N GLU A 67 -7.39 14.75 -5.47
CA GLU A 67 -8.59 15.36 -6.11
C GLU A 67 -9.13 14.57 -7.33
N LYS A 68 -8.25 13.87 -8.04
CA LYS A 68 -8.58 13.12 -9.27
C LYS A 68 -7.90 11.74 -9.27
N ALA A 69 -7.98 11.07 -8.13
CA ALA A 69 -7.40 9.75 -7.99
C ALA A 69 -8.08 8.73 -8.91
N GLU A 70 -7.29 7.82 -9.46
CA GLU A 70 -7.79 6.56 -10.00
C GLU A 70 -8.06 5.63 -8.80
N PRO A 71 -9.31 5.22 -8.52
CA PRO A 71 -9.65 4.52 -7.28
C PRO A 71 -9.27 3.04 -7.40
N ARG A 72 -7.97 2.77 -7.33
CA ARG A 72 -7.36 1.44 -7.28
C ARG A 72 -6.28 1.45 -6.22
N ARG A 73 -6.31 0.49 -5.30
CA ARG A 73 -5.24 0.37 -4.30
C ARG A 73 -3.95 0.01 -5.02
N VAL A 74 -2.86 0.65 -4.59
CA VAL A 74 -1.52 0.36 -5.09
C VAL A 74 -0.60 0.15 -3.91
N VAL A 75 0.18 -0.93 -3.97
CA VAL A 75 1.27 -1.19 -3.04
C VAL A 75 2.55 -1.46 -3.81
N VAL A 76 3.61 -0.72 -3.50
CA VAL A 76 4.95 -0.95 -4.05
C VAL A 76 5.76 -1.75 -3.04
N SER A 77 6.15 -2.96 -3.43
CA SER A 77 7.04 -3.82 -2.66
C SER A 77 8.48 -3.49 -2.98
N ALA A 78 9.29 -3.15 -1.98
CA ALA A 78 10.70 -2.79 -2.16
C ALA A 78 11.63 -3.44 -1.13
N ASP A 79 12.87 -3.72 -1.54
CA ASP A 79 13.93 -4.21 -0.67
C ASP A 79 14.84 -3.06 -0.25
N VAL A 80 14.72 -2.64 1.00
CA VAL A 80 15.52 -1.55 1.59
C VAL A 80 16.44 -2.07 2.69
N GLU A 81 17.56 -1.38 2.88
CA GLU A 81 18.55 -1.79 3.89
C GLU A 81 18.08 -1.49 5.32
N ASN A 82 17.57 -0.28 5.55
CA ASN A 82 17.21 0.20 6.87
C ASN A 82 15.88 0.95 6.84
N VAL A 83 15.13 0.81 7.93
CA VAL A 83 13.93 1.59 8.23
C VAL A 83 13.91 1.91 9.72
N THR A 84 13.23 2.99 10.09
CA THR A 84 12.94 3.30 11.49
C THR A 84 11.60 2.68 11.86
N LEU A 85 11.59 1.80 12.88
CA LEU A 85 10.34 1.23 13.41
C LEU A 85 9.48 2.32 14.07
N ARG A 86 8.17 2.30 13.85
CA ARG A 86 7.20 3.21 14.46
C ARG A 86 6.31 2.47 15.43
N SER A 87 6.89 2.04 16.55
CA SER A 87 6.15 1.34 17.62
C SER A 87 5.12 2.22 18.34
N ASP A 88 5.07 3.51 18.02
CA ASP A 88 4.06 4.47 18.46
C ASP A 88 2.83 4.52 17.53
N LEU A 89 2.87 3.80 16.40
CA LEU A 89 1.78 3.63 15.45
C LEU A 89 1.39 2.14 15.36
N ASP A 90 0.59 1.77 14.35
CA ASP A 90 0.19 0.39 14.13
C ASP A 90 1.39 -0.54 13.94
N ALA A 91 1.19 -1.81 14.32
CA ALA A 91 2.23 -2.82 14.39
C ALA A 91 3.17 -2.91 13.17
N PRO A 92 2.70 -2.89 11.90
CA PRO A 92 3.57 -3.01 10.73
C PRO A 92 4.30 -1.71 10.35
N VAL A 93 3.98 -0.57 10.97
CA VAL A 93 4.37 0.74 10.44
C VAL A 93 5.86 1.00 10.66
N VAL A 94 6.51 1.43 9.57
CA VAL A 94 7.90 1.86 9.55
C VAL A 94 8.03 3.20 8.83
N ARG A 95 9.18 3.86 9.04
CA ARG A 95 9.54 5.11 8.39
C ARG A 95 10.81 4.92 7.55
N LEU A 96 10.74 5.34 6.30
CA LEU A 96 11.86 5.42 5.38
C LEU A 96 12.59 6.76 5.53
N ASP A 97 13.91 6.72 5.34
CA ASP A 97 14.78 7.91 5.46
C ASP A 97 14.86 8.73 4.17
N GLY A 98 14.37 8.19 3.05
CA GLY A 98 14.50 8.82 1.73
C GLY A 98 13.72 8.11 0.63
N PRO A 99 13.88 8.58 -0.63
CA PRO A 99 13.30 7.93 -1.80
C PRO A 99 13.89 6.53 -2.01
N VAL A 100 13.09 5.65 -2.61
CA VAL A 100 13.49 4.29 -2.97
C VAL A 100 13.74 4.23 -4.48
N PRO A 101 14.97 3.94 -4.94
CA PRO A 101 15.24 3.85 -6.37
C PRO A 101 14.49 2.66 -6.99
N LEU A 102 14.14 2.78 -8.28
CA LEU A 102 13.45 1.71 -9.03
C LEU A 102 14.20 0.37 -8.97
N SER A 103 15.53 0.39 -8.85
CA SER A 103 16.35 -0.82 -8.71
C SER A 103 16.15 -1.59 -7.40
N GLN A 104 15.54 -0.97 -6.38
CA GLN A 104 15.15 -1.60 -5.12
C GLN A 104 13.69 -2.05 -5.10
N ILE A 105 12.90 -1.69 -6.12
CA ILE A 105 11.51 -2.13 -6.24
C ILE A 105 11.51 -3.57 -6.73
N ALA A 106 10.82 -4.42 -5.99
CA ALA A 106 10.73 -5.85 -6.24
C ALA A 106 9.42 -6.23 -6.95
N ALA A 107 8.33 -5.54 -6.65
CA ALA A 107 7.03 -5.76 -7.28
C ALA A 107 6.10 -4.56 -7.09
N ILE A 108 5.08 -4.48 -7.93
CA ILE A 108 3.99 -3.52 -7.81
C ILE A 108 2.70 -4.33 -7.75
N HIS A 109 1.86 -4.01 -6.77
CA HIS A 109 0.58 -4.66 -6.56
C HIS A 109 -0.53 -3.65 -6.83
N VAL A 110 -1.48 -3.98 -7.69
CA VAL A 110 -2.55 -3.05 -8.06
C VAL A 110 -3.89 -3.78 -8.15
N ASP A 111 -4.94 -3.14 -7.67
CA ASP A 111 -6.30 -3.62 -7.91
C ASP A 111 -6.62 -3.77 -9.40
N ALA A 112 -7.37 -4.82 -9.72
CA ALA A 112 -7.96 -5.00 -11.04
C ALA A 112 -9.11 -3.99 -11.29
N PRO A 113 -9.50 -3.72 -12.55
CA PRO A 113 -10.57 -2.76 -12.87
C PRO A 113 -11.89 -3.01 -12.13
N GLU A 114 -12.20 -4.26 -11.79
CA GLU A 114 -13.42 -4.68 -11.10
C GLU A 114 -13.52 -4.13 -9.67
N ALA A 115 -12.40 -3.80 -9.02
CA ALA A 115 -12.40 -3.24 -7.66
C ALA A 115 -12.70 -1.73 -7.61
N THR A 116 -12.70 -1.06 -8.77
CA THR A 116 -12.77 0.41 -8.89
C THR A 116 -13.95 1.01 -8.11
N GLU A 117 -15.13 0.40 -8.17
CA GLU A 117 -16.33 0.90 -7.48
C GLU A 117 -16.21 0.73 -5.96
N ALA A 118 -15.77 -0.43 -5.49
CA ALA A 118 -15.59 -0.71 -4.06
C ALA A 118 -14.52 0.21 -3.44
N VAL A 119 -13.38 0.40 -4.13
CA VAL A 119 -12.30 1.28 -3.65
C VAL A 119 -12.74 2.74 -3.63
N ALA A 120 -13.54 3.19 -4.60
CA ALA A 120 -14.09 4.54 -4.59
C ALA A 120 -15.04 4.75 -3.39
N ALA A 121 -15.94 3.79 -3.14
CA ALA A 121 -16.84 3.84 -1.99
C ALA A 121 -16.06 3.84 -0.66
N ALA A 122 -15.02 3.00 -0.54
CA ALA A 122 -14.15 2.97 0.63
C ALA A 122 -13.39 4.30 0.83
N ALA A 123 -12.90 4.91 -0.25
CA ALA A 123 -12.22 6.20 -0.19
C ALA A 123 -13.13 7.33 0.30
N ASP A 124 -14.43 7.30 -0.05
CA ASP A 124 -15.41 8.30 0.40
C ASP A 124 -15.68 8.25 1.92
N VAL A 125 -15.42 7.11 2.57
CA VAL A 125 -15.75 6.87 4.00
C VAL A 125 -14.55 6.54 4.88
N ILE A 126 -13.33 6.56 4.34
CA ILE A 126 -12.11 6.14 5.06
C ILE A 126 -11.87 6.91 6.36
N ASP A 127 -12.15 8.21 6.38
CA ASP A 127 -12.01 9.03 7.60
C ASP A 127 -13.02 8.63 8.69
N ALA A 128 -14.22 8.18 8.31
CA ALA A 128 -15.23 7.70 9.25
C ALA A 128 -14.86 6.32 9.80
N ALA A 129 -14.34 5.43 8.94
CA ALA A 129 -13.79 4.14 9.35
C ALA A 129 -12.64 4.32 10.36
N ASP A 130 -11.72 5.26 10.09
CA ASP A 130 -10.61 5.61 11.00
C ASP A 130 -11.10 6.13 12.37
N LEU A 131 -12.32 6.67 12.44
CA LEU A 131 -12.97 7.11 13.67
C LEU A 131 -13.84 6.02 14.33
N GLY A 132 -13.86 4.81 13.77
CA GLY A 132 -14.56 3.64 14.31
C GLY A 132 -16.02 3.49 13.87
N ASP A 133 -16.42 4.09 12.73
CA ASP A 133 -17.74 3.88 12.16
C ASP A 133 -17.86 2.47 11.54
N GLU A 134 -18.76 1.65 12.08
CA GLU A 134 -18.94 0.25 11.66
C GLU A 134 -19.48 0.10 10.23
N ASP A 135 -20.33 1.04 9.78
CA ASP A 135 -20.87 1.01 8.41
C ASP A 135 -19.77 1.39 7.40
N ALA A 136 -18.88 2.32 7.77
CA ALA A 136 -17.72 2.65 6.97
C ALA A 136 -16.72 1.49 6.87
N GLU A 137 -16.46 0.78 7.98
CA GLU A 137 -15.62 -0.43 7.98
C GLU A 137 -16.15 -1.53 7.05
N PHE A 138 -17.47 -1.65 6.90
CA PHE A 138 -18.06 -2.59 5.93
C PHE A 138 -17.66 -2.26 4.48
N ALA A 139 -17.72 -0.98 4.09
CA ALA A 139 -17.30 -0.55 2.75
C ALA A 139 -15.80 -0.75 2.50
N LEU A 140 -14.95 -0.60 3.53
CA LEU A 140 -13.54 -0.96 3.43
C LEU A 140 -13.37 -2.47 3.20
N GLY A 141 -14.15 -3.30 3.88
CA GLY A 141 -14.18 -4.75 3.68
C GLY A 141 -14.50 -5.15 2.23
N ASP A 142 -15.49 -4.50 1.61
CA ASP A 142 -15.82 -4.74 0.20
C ASP A 142 -14.63 -4.45 -0.74
N ALA A 143 -13.84 -3.40 -0.46
CA ALA A 143 -12.61 -3.14 -1.22
C ALA A 143 -11.51 -4.17 -0.91
N GLU A 144 -11.44 -4.67 0.32
CA GLU A 144 -10.44 -5.63 0.78
C GLU A 144 -10.66 -7.06 0.27
N ASP A 145 -11.89 -7.41 -0.08
CA ASP A 145 -12.23 -8.69 -0.72
C ASP A 145 -11.66 -8.84 -2.13
N HIS A 146 -11.17 -7.75 -2.74
CA HIS A 146 -10.46 -7.79 -4.01
C HIS A 146 -8.96 -8.09 -3.80
N GLU A 147 -8.45 -9.09 -4.52
CA GLU A 147 -7.01 -9.38 -4.55
C GLU A 147 -6.26 -8.40 -5.46
N LEU A 148 -5.07 -7.97 -5.02
CA LEU A 148 -4.19 -7.13 -5.83
C LEU A 148 -3.42 -7.98 -6.84
N ALA A 149 -3.48 -7.61 -8.11
CA ALA A 149 -2.67 -8.21 -9.15
C ALA A 149 -1.18 -7.87 -8.95
N TRP A 150 -0.30 -8.82 -9.25
CA TRP A 150 1.15 -8.67 -9.13
C TRP A 150 1.77 -8.30 -10.48
N TYR A 151 2.64 -7.29 -10.48
CA TYR A 151 3.41 -6.85 -11.64
C TYR A 151 4.91 -6.79 -11.30
N ALA A 152 5.73 -7.23 -12.24
CA ALA A 152 7.17 -7.03 -12.18
C ALA A 152 7.50 -5.54 -12.42
N PRO A 153 8.60 -5.01 -11.85
CA PRO A 153 8.98 -3.60 -12.04
C PRO A 153 9.15 -3.21 -13.52
N GLN A 154 9.56 -4.14 -14.38
CA GLN A 154 9.73 -3.92 -15.82
C GLN A 154 8.40 -3.78 -16.57
N GLU A 155 7.28 -4.23 -15.98
CA GLU A 155 5.95 -4.13 -16.57
C GLU A 155 5.29 -2.78 -16.29
N LEU A 156 5.86 -1.95 -15.40
CA LEU A 156 5.31 -0.66 -15.00
C LEU A 156 4.96 0.25 -16.20
N PRO A 157 5.86 0.49 -17.19
CA PRO A 157 5.50 1.36 -18.31
C PRO A 157 4.32 0.83 -19.11
N PHE A 158 4.29 -0.48 -19.35
CA PHE A 158 3.22 -1.13 -20.10
C PHE A 158 1.89 -1.10 -19.34
N PHE A 159 1.92 -1.34 -18.03
CA PHE A 159 0.75 -1.20 -17.16
C PHE A 159 0.17 0.22 -17.23
N LEU A 160 1.02 1.26 -17.14
CA LEU A 160 0.59 2.65 -17.18
C LEU A 160 0.05 3.12 -18.55
N GLU A 161 0.48 2.48 -19.64
CA GLU A 161 -0.04 2.72 -21.00
C GLU A 161 -1.41 2.07 -21.25
N LEU A 162 -1.75 1.02 -20.50
CA LEU A 162 -2.98 0.23 -20.68
C LEU A 162 -4.13 0.59 -19.71
N LEU A 163 -3.87 1.47 -18.74
CA LEU A 163 -4.89 2.06 -17.87
C LEU A 163 -5.83 2.99 -18.64
#